data_AF-A0A8S4A1H4-F1
#
_entry.id   AF-A0A8S4A1H4-F1
#
_cell.length_a   1.000
_cell.length_b   1.000
_cell.length_c   1.000
_cell.angle_alpha   90.00
_cell.angle_beta   90.00
_cell.angle_gamma   90.00
#
_symmetry.space_group_name_H-M   'P 1'
#
loop_
_entity.id
_entity.type
_entity.pdbx_description
1 polymer ?
#
loop_
_entity_poly.entity_id
_entity_poly.type
_entity_poly.pdbx_seq_one_letter_code
_entity_poly.pdbx_strand_id
1 'polypeptide(L)'
;MQQDCDVGHITYERICQANNLLPRSQVKRQLWGKKLDLRYAGLLPAEVKAVAASLKRNNRIEEVDLSYNSVKEETATFVIEVLQSNTYITKLNLAGGSLDVTGAMACCKLLTQSTSLLHLNLSDCSIGDSEIGYLAQGIQVNHILLQLNLSKNKIGPTGAIQLSRALGENSTLVFVDLSWNHIRGGGAVALGNSLKKNKRLEELDISWNGFGFEGSIAFGETLRVNRTLKILNMENNRITWDGAPHLAKGLAVNRTLEVLQIGRNPLSMQGCEEILKALAKPTSRVRLLSLKDIPINTKIALKASDIAKHREFTLQHGGILNTRDVIGFQRQSSCTAGGRRSSAGGKPPAVKQAWGDQLQGTGERCSKSHN
;
A
#
# COMPACT_ATOMS: atom_id res chain seq x y z
N MET A 1 -15.95 -40.73 -17.11
CA MET A 1 -15.17 -39.49 -17.39
C MET A 1 -16.17 -38.36 -17.51
N GLN A 2 -16.44 -37.64 -16.42
CA GLN A 2 -17.45 -36.59 -16.38
C GLN A 2 -16.94 -35.39 -17.17
N GLN A 3 -17.77 -34.88 -18.08
CA GLN A 3 -17.51 -33.66 -18.84
C GLN A 3 -17.05 -32.53 -17.91
N ASP A 4 -15.95 -31.91 -18.30
CA ASP A 4 -15.39 -30.67 -17.77
C ASP A 4 -16.36 -29.53 -18.16
N CYS A 5 -17.56 -29.53 -17.55
CA CYS A 5 -18.64 -28.61 -17.86
C CYS A 5 -18.27 -27.23 -17.30
N ASP A 6 -17.92 -26.32 -18.21
CA ASP A 6 -17.80 -24.87 -18.03
C ASP A 6 -18.80 -24.24 -17.04
N VAL A 7 -18.49 -24.26 -15.74
CA VAL A 7 -19.46 -23.84 -14.71
C VAL A 7 -19.61 -22.32 -14.63
N GLY A 8 -18.58 -21.57 -15.04
CA GLY A 8 -18.59 -20.11 -14.98
C GLY A 8 -19.22 -19.47 -16.20
N HIS A 9 -18.82 -19.84 -17.42
CA HIS A 9 -19.20 -19.08 -18.60
C HIS A 9 -20.62 -19.38 -19.06
N ILE A 10 -21.08 -20.63 -19.01
CA ILE A 10 -22.51 -20.95 -19.25
C ILE A 10 -23.41 -20.21 -18.25
N THR A 11 -23.01 -20.18 -16.98
CA THR A 11 -23.75 -19.46 -15.94
C THR A 11 -23.76 -17.95 -16.22
N TYR A 12 -22.62 -17.37 -16.61
CA TYR A 12 -22.52 -15.96 -16.97
C TYR A 12 -23.43 -15.61 -18.16
N GLU A 13 -23.40 -16.39 -19.25
CA GLU A 13 -24.25 -16.15 -20.41
C GLU A 13 -25.74 -16.24 -20.08
N ARG A 14 -26.15 -17.25 -19.30
CA ARG A 14 -27.53 -17.40 -18.84
C ARG A 14 -27.97 -16.23 -17.98
N ILE A 15 -27.13 -15.77 -17.06
CA ILE A 15 -27.45 -14.62 -16.20
C ILE A 15 -27.54 -13.35 -17.02
N CYS A 16 -26.63 -13.13 -17.98
CA CYS A 16 -26.69 -12.00 -18.88
C CYS A 16 -27.99 -12.02 -19.70
N GLN A 17 -28.35 -13.15 -20.30
CA GLN A 17 -29.61 -13.31 -21.05
C GLN A 17 -30.83 -13.04 -20.17
N ALA A 18 -30.88 -13.61 -18.95
CA ALA A 18 -31.99 -13.44 -18.03
C ALA A 18 -32.16 -11.99 -17.54
N ASN A 19 -31.09 -11.19 -17.52
CA ASN A 19 -31.09 -9.80 -17.08
C ASN A 19 -31.04 -8.79 -18.25
N ASN A 20 -31.24 -9.24 -19.50
CA ASN A 20 -31.14 -8.41 -20.71
C ASN A 20 -29.80 -7.65 -20.82
N LEU A 21 -28.71 -8.28 -20.40
CA LEU A 21 -27.34 -7.76 -20.49
C LEU A 21 -26.62 -8.39 -21.68
N LEU A 22 -25.79 -7.61 -22.37
CA LEU A 22 -24.89 -8.13 -23.40
C LEU A 22 -23.66 -8.75 -22.75
N PRO A 23 -23.39 -10.07 -22.92
CA PRO A 23 -22.21 -10.71 -22.35
C PRO A 23 -20.93 -10.10 -22.91
N ARG A 24 -20.05 -9.59 -22.04
CA ARG A 24 -18.78 -9.00 -22.49
C ARG A 24 -17.79 -10.09 -22.88
N SER A 25 -17.22 -9.98 -24.08
CA SER A 25 -16.22 -10.94 -24.59
C SER A 25 -14.98 -11.04 -23.69
N GLN A 26 -14.61 -9.96 -23.00
CA GLN A 26 -13.50 -9.97 -22.03
C GLN A 26 -13.76 -10.95 -20.88
N VAL A 27 -14.96 -10.95 -20.31
CA VAL A 27 -15.34 -11.85 -19.20
C VAL A 27 -15.34 -13.30 -19.69
N LYS A 28 -16.00 -13.56 -20.83
CA LYS A 28 -16.10 -14.89 -21.43
C LYS A 28 -14.73 -15.55 -21.65
N ARG A 29 -13.77 -14.79 -22.19
CA ARG A 29 -12.41 -15.31 -22.45
C ARG A 29 -11.64 -15.63 -21.18
N GLN A 30 -11.87 -14.88 -20.10
CA GLN A 30 -11.08 -15.01 -18.88
C GLN A 30 -11.64 -16.03 -17.89
N LEU A 31 -12.94 -16.35 -17.93
CA LEU A 31 -13.58 -17.32 -17.02
C LEU A 31 -13.01 -18.75 -17.09
N TRP A 32 -12.27 -19.07 -18.14
CA TRP A 32 -11.56 -20.35 -18.32
C TRP A 32 -10.17 -20.39 -17.68
N GLY A 33 -9.61 -19.22 -17.36
CA GLY A 33 -8.28 -19.09 -16.79
C GLY A 33 -8.27 -19.16 -15.27
N LYS A 34 -7.13 -18.78 -14.69
CA LYS A 34 -6.95 -18.60 -13.24
C LYS A 34 -7.24 -17.18 -12.76
N LYS A 35 -7.17 -16.20 -13.65
CA LYS A 35 -7.28 -14.78 -13.35
C LYS A 35 -8.41 -14.15 -14.14
N LEU A 36 -9.30 -13.45 -13.45
CA LEU A 36 -10.31 -12.57 -14.02
C LEU A 36 -9.98 -11.13 -13.67
N ASP A 37 -9.36 -10.44 -14.62
CA ASP A 37 -8.99 -9.03 -14.53
C ASP A 37 -9.97 -8.17 -15.35
N LEU A 38 -10.80 -7.42 -14.62
CA LEU A 38 -11.80 -6.51 -15.16
C LEU A 38 -11.58 -5.09 -14.64
N ARG A 39 -10.37 -4.74 -14.19
CA ARG A 39 -10.08 -3.41 -13.66
C ARG A 39 -10.35 -2.31 -14.70
N TYR A 40 -10.99 -1.21 -14.27
CA TYR A 40 -11.39 -0.08 -15.15
C TYR A 40 -12.20 -0.50 -16.38
N ALA A 41 -12.88 -1.65 -16.35
CA ALA A 41 -13.68 -2.12 -17.49
C ALA A 41 -14.95 -1.29 -17.70
N GLY A 42 -15.29 -0.38 -16.78
CA GLY A 42 -16.52 0.42 -16.86
C GLY A 42 -17.76 -0.47 -16.81
N LEU A 43 -17.73 -1.49 -15.95
CA LEU A 43 -18.88 -2.36 -15.73
C LEU A 43 -19.97 -1.61 -14.98
N LEU A 44 -21.22 -1.81 -15.40
CA LEU A 44 -22.38 -1.37 -14.65
C LEU A 44 -22.63 -2.32 -13.46
N PRO A 45 -23.32 -1.86 -12.40
CA PRO A 45 -23.68 -2.69 -11.24
C PRO A 45 -24.29 -4.04 -11.60
N ALA A 46 -25.21 -4.08 -12.57
CA ALA A 46 -25.84 -5.32 -13.03
C ALA A 46 -24.84 -6.28 -13.69
N GLU A 47 -23.88 -5.76 -14.45
CA GLU A 47 -22.81 -6.56 -15.08
C GLU A 47 -21.87 -7.14 -14.01
N VAL A 48 -21.50 -6.36 -13.00
CA VAL A 48 -20.66 -6.82 -11.87
C VAL A 48 -21.38 -7.93 -11.09
N LYS A 49 -22.68 -7.76 -10.80
CA LYS A 49 -23.50 -8.79 -10.14
C LYS A 49 -23.55 -10.07 -10.98
N ALA A 50 -23.69 -9.96 -12.31
CA ALA A 50 -23.68 -11.11 -13.20
C ALA A 50 -22.33 -11.84 -13.19
N VAL A 51 -21.22 -11.10 -13.20
CA VAL A 51 -19.87 -11.66 -13.06
C VAL A 51 -19.74 -12.38 -11.72
N ALA A 52 -20.08 -11.74 -10.60
CA ALA A 52 -19.97 -12.33 -9.27
C ALA A 52 -20.79 -13.62 -9.15
N ALA A 53 -22.02 -13.62 -9.64
CA ALA A 53 -22.89 -14.79 -9.64
C ALA A 53 -22.31 -15.97 -10.43
N SER A 54 -21.62 -15.69 -11.55
CA SER A 54 -20.91 -16.72 -12.32
C SER A 54 -19.71 -17.32 -11.56
N LEU A 55 -19.10 -16.57 -10.66
CA LEU A 55 -17.97 -17.00 -9.85
C LEU A 55 -18.38 -17.87 -8.66
N LYS A 56 -19.65 -17.86 -8.24
CA LYS A 56 -20.14 -18.59 -7.06
C LYS A 56 -19.73 -20.07 -7.04
N ARG A 57 -19.84 -20.74 -8.19
CA ARG A 57 -19.50 -22.16 -8.38
C ARG A 57 -18.31 -22.37 -9.32
N ASN A 58 -17.62 -21.29 -9.69
CA ASN A 58 -16.44 -21.40 -10.52
C ASN A 58 -15.28 -21.97 -9.69
N ASN A 59 -14.67 -23.03 -10.20
CA ASN A 59 -13.57 -23.76 -9.57
C ASN A 59 -12.21 -23.58 -10.27
N ARG A 60 -12.12 -22.64 -11.21
CA ARG A 60 -10.91 -22.37 -12.01
C ARG A 60 -10.28 -21.04 -11.64
N ILE A 61 -11.10 -20.03 -11.37
CA ILE A 61 -10.65 -18.68 -11.04
C ILE A 61 -10.12 -18.63 -9.60
N GLU A 62 -8.85 -18.27 -9.49
CA GLU A 62 -8.12 -18.07 -8.24
C GLU A 62 -7.97 -16.58 -7.92
N GLU A 63 -7.93 -15.72 -8.93
CA GLU A 63 -7.71 -14.27 -8.79
C GLU A 63 -8.83 -13.47 -9.46
N VAL A 64 -9.47 -12.59 -8.69
CA VAL A 64 -10.57 -11.74 -9.16
C VAL A 64 -10.23 -10.27 -8.91
N ASP A 65 -10.16 -9.49 -9.98
CA ASP A 65 -10.00 -8.04 -9.93
C ASP A 65 -11.21 -7.34 -10.56
N LEU A 66 -12.02 -6.73 -9.70
CA LEU A 66 -13.19 -5.93 -10.07
C LEU A 66 -12.96 -4.44 -9.75
N SER A 67 -11.71 -4.04 -9.49
CA SER A 67 -11.41 -2.69 -9.01
C SER A 67 -11.79 -1.60 -10.01
N TYR A 68 -12.24 -0.47 -9.46
CA TYR A 68 -12.60 0.74 -10.22
C TYR A 68 -13.67 0.51 -11.31
N ASN A 69 -14.68 -0.32 -11.01
CA ASN A 69 -15.85 -0.56 -11.86
C ASN A 69 -17.14 0.08 -11.31
N SER A 70 -17.06 1.24 -10.68
CA SER A 70 -18.22 1.89 -10.02
C SER A 70 -18.98 0.93 -9.08
N VAL A 71 -18.25 0.09 -8.34
CA VAL A 71 -18.82 -0.89 -7.41
C VAL A 71 -19.35 -0.13 -6.19
N LYS A 72 -20.60 0.32 -6.26
CA LYS A 72 -21.30 0.96 -5.14
C LYS A 72 -21.63 -0.05 -4.04
N GLU A 73 -22.05 0.45 -2.89
CA GLU A 73 -22.31 -0.29 -1.63
C GLU A 73 -23.10 -1.58 -1.84
N GLU A 74 -24.29 -1.50 -2.44
CA GLU A 74 -25.14 -2.67 -2.68
C GLU A 74 -24.47 -3.72 -3.59
N THR A 75 -23.67 -3.28 -4.56
CA THR A 75 -22.97 -4.18 -5.48
C THR A 75 -21.77 -4.83 -4.82
N ALA A 76 -21.00 -4.07 -4.04
CA ALA A 76 -19.89 -4.61 -3.26
C ALA A 76 -20.39 -5.70 -2.29
N THR A 77 -21.45 -5.40 -1.54
CA THR A 77 -22.09 -6.34 -0.62
C THR A 77 -22.53 -7.61 -1.34
N PHE A 78 -23.22 -7.50 -2.47
CA PHE A 78 -23.63 -8.65 -3.27
C PHE A 78 -22.44 -9.50 -3.72
N VAL A 79 -21.36 -8.87 -4.22
CA VAL A 79 -20.15 -9.59 -4.63
C VAL A 79 -19.57 -10.38 -3.46
N ILE A 80 -19.41 -9.73 -2.30
CA ILE A 80 -18.84 -10.36 -1.10
C ILE A 80 -19.71 -11.54 -0.63
N GLU A 81 -21.04 -11.35 -0.58
CA GLU A 81 -21.98 -12.40 -0.18
C GLU A 81 -22.00 -13.59 -1.14
N VAL A 82 -21.85 -13.35 -2.45
CA VAL A 82 -21.79 -14.44 -3.42
C VAL A 82 -20.47 -15.21 -3.30
N LEU A 83 -19.37 -14.49 -3.07
CA LEU A 83 -18.04 -15.07 -2.98
C LEU A 83 -17.76 -15.75 -1.63
N GLN A 84 -18.59 -15.53 -0.59
CA GLN A 84 -18.43 -16.17 0.72
C GLN A 84 -18.43 -17.71 0.65
N SER A 85 -19.16 -18.29 -0.32
CA SER A 85 -19.24 -19.74 -0.51
C SER A 85 -18.19 -20.30 -1.47
N ASN A 86 -17.38 -19.44 -2.11
CA ASN A 86 -16.35 -19.87 -3.04
C ASN A 86 -15.07 -20.26 -2.27
N THR A 87 -14.54 -21.45 -2.55
CA THR A 87 -13.35 -22.01 -1.89
C THR A 87 -12.12 -22.10 -2.79
N TYR A 88 -12.15 -21.45 -3.96
CA TYR A 88 -11.07 -21.48 -4.97
C TYR A 88 -10.39 -20.12 -5.12
N ILE A 89 -11.11 -19.03 -4.87
CA ILE A 89 -10.58 -17.67 -4.98
C ILE A 89 -9.60 -17.41 -3.83
N THR A 90 -8.34 -17.19 -4.20
CA THR A 90 -7.25 -16.85 -3.28
C THR A 90 -6.95 -15.36 -3.24
N LYS A 91 -7.29 -14.61 -4.29
CA LYS A 91 -7.09 -13.15 -4.35
C LYS A 91 -8.35 -12.42 -4.80
N LEU A 92 -8.81 -11.48 -3.98
CA LEU A 92 -9.97 -10.65 -4.28
C LEU A 92 -9.59 -9.18 -4.20
N ASN A 93 -9.77 -8.46 -5.31
CA ASN A 93 -9.58 -7.02 -5.40
C ASN A 93 -10.90 -6.30 -5.72
N LEU A 94 -11.38 -5.51 -4.77
CA LEU A 94 -12.58 -4.67 -4.87
C LEU A 94 -12.25 -3.17 -4.71
N ALA A 95 -10.99 -2.79 -4.96
CA ALA A 95 -10.53 -1.41 -4.76
C ALA A 95 -11.32 -0.38 -5.57
N GLY A 96 -11.45 0.84 -5.06
CA GLY A 96 -12.22 1.91 -5.71
C GLY A 96 -13.74 1.68 -5.70
N GLY A 97 -14.22 0.78 -4.84
CA GLY A 97 -15.64 0.59 -4.56
C GLY A 97 -16.14 1.50 -3.43
N SER A 98 -17.36 1.29 -2.97
CA SER A 98 -17.85 1.81 -1.69
C SER A 98 -18.36 0.64 -0.87
N LEU A 99 -17.93 0.52 0.38
CA LEU A 99 -18.49 -0.43 1.35
C LEU A 99 -19.19 0.35 2.46
N ASP A 100 -20.48 0.12 2.61
CA ASP A 100 -21.25 0.56 3.77
C ASP A 100 -21.07 -0.43 4.94
N VAL A 101 -21.77 -0.17 6.04
CA VAL A 101 -21.80 -1.05 7.21
C VAL A 101 -22.28 -2.47 6.82
N THR A 102 -23.24 -2.59 5.91
CA THR A 102 -23.73 -3.88 5.42
C THR A 102 -22.63 -4.66 4.69
N GLY A 103 -21.92 -3.99 3.78
CA GLY A 103 -20.78 -4.56 3.08
C GLY A 103 -19.65 -4.94 4.02
N ALA A 104 -19.39 -4.14 5.05
CA ALA A 104 -18.40 -4.44 6.08
C ALA A 104 -18.77 -5.69 6.91
N MET A 105 -20.04 -5.84 7.26
CA MET A 105 -20.56 -7.06 7.90
C MET A 105 -20.44 -8.28 6.98
N ALA A 106 -20.71 -8.12 5.68
CA ALA A 106 -20.50 -9.18 4.70
C ALA A 106 -19.00 -9.55 4.60
N CYS A 107 -18.10 -8.57 4.61
CA CYS A 107 -16.65 -8.80 4.66
C CYS A 107 -16.23 -9.56 5.91
N CYS A 108 -16.79 -9.23 7.07
CA CYS A 108 -16.55 -9.98 8.30
C CYS A 108 -16.93 -11.46 8.11
N LYS A 109 -18.12 -11.75 7.57
CA LYS A 109 -18.56 -13.12 7.27
C LYS A 109 -17.65 -13.82 6.25
N LEU A 110 -17.25 -13.13 5.19
CA LEU A 110 -16.29 -13.65 4.21
C LEU A 110 -14.98 -14.04 4.89
N LEU A 111 -14.44 -13.19 5.78
CA LEU A 111 -13.20 -13.48 6.49
C LEU A 111 -13.35 -14.61 7.51
N THR A 112 -14.49 -14.73 8.18
CA THR A 112 -14.69 -15.83 9.16
C THR A 112 -14.95 -17.18 8.49
N GLN A 113 -15.51 -17.21 7.28
CA GLN A 113 -15.90 -18.44 6.59
C GLN A 113 -14.93 -18.86 5.49
N SER A 114 -14.22 -17.92 4.86
CA SER A 114 -13.34 -18.24 3.75
C SER A 114 -12.17 -19.11 4.21
N THR A 115 -11.98 -20.23 3.51
CA THR A 115 -10.88 -21.17 3.73
C THR A 115 -9.75 -21.05 2.70
N SER A 116 -9.90 -20.14 1.73
CA SER A 116 -9.00 -20.05 0.56
C SER A 116 -8.47 -18.65 0.29
N LEU A 117 -9.13 -17.60 0.80
CA LEU A 117 -8.75 -16.22 0.51
C LEU A 117 -7.45 -15.84 1.23
N LEU A 118 -6.38 -15.68 0.46
CA LEU A 118 -5.06 -15.30 0.95
C LEU A 118 -4.84 -13.79 0.88
N HIS A 119 -5.33 -13.12 -0.18
CA HIS A 119 -5.11 -11.69 -0.40
C HIS A 119 -6.45 -10.96 -0.59
N LEU A 120 -6.65 -9.89 0.17
CA LEU A 120 -7.84 -9.05 0.10
C LEU A 120 -7.44 -7.58 -0.08
N ASN A 121 -7.91 -6.98 -1.18
CA ASN A 121 -7.73 -5.56 -1.44
C ASN A 121 -9.07 -4.82 -1.39
N LEU A 122 -9.19 -3.95 -0.38
CA LEU A 122 -10.30 -3.04 -0.11
C LEU A 122 -9.80 -1.59 -0.04
N SER A 123 -8.79 -1.25 -0.83
CA SER A 123 -8.29 0.12 -0.93
C SER A 123 -9.32 1.05 -1.58
N ASP A 124 -9.39 2.31 -1.12
CA ASP A 124 -10.29 3.31 -1.70
C ASP A 124 -11.75 2.83 -1.72
N CYS A 125 -12.20 2.27 -0.60
CA CYS A 125 -13.53 1.69 -0.42
C CYS A 125 -14.45 2.53 0.50
N SER A 126 -14.05 3.75 0.84
CA SER A 126 -14.74 4.64 1.79
C SER A 126 -14.96 4.05 3.21
N ILE A 127 -14.15 3.07 3.62
CA ILE A 127 -14.26 2.41 4.93
C ILE A 127 -13.91 3.40 6.05
N GLY A 128 -14.84 3.66 6.97
CA GLY A 128 -14.65 4.52 8.15
C GLY A 128 -14.48 3.74 9.44
N ASP A 129 -14.57 4.44 10.57
CA ASP A 129 -14.44 3.88 11.92
C ASP A 129 -15.55 2.86 12.25
N SER A 130 -16.75 3.04 11.71
CA SER A 130 -17.88 2.14 11.93
C SER A 130 -17.70 0.82 11.18
N GLU A 131 -17.27 0.88 9.92
CA GLU A 131 -17.12 -0.27 9.04
C GLU A 131 -15.91 -1.12 9.44
N ILE A 132 -14.77 -0.47 9.74
CA ILE A 132 -13.53 -1.17 10.07
C ILE A 132 -13.66 -2.02 11.34
N GLY A 133 -14.56 -1.67 12.26
CA GLY A 133 -14.85 -2.47 13.45
C GLY A 133 -15.36 -3.87 13.13
N TYR A 134 -16.18 -4.01 12.08
CA TYR A 134 -16.66 -5.32 11.61
C TYR A 134 -15.56 -6.10 10.92
N LEU A 135 -14.77 -5.44 10.07
CA LEU A 135 -13.61 -6.09 9.43
C LEU A 135 -12.59 -6.56 10.48
N ALA A 136 -12.34 -5.76 11.52
CA ALA A 136 -11.44 -6.11 12.61
C ALA A 136 -11.86 -7.42 13.32
N GLN A 137 -13.16 -7.63 13.56
CA GLN A 137 -13.67 -8.89 14.11
C GLN A 137 -13.35 -10.09 13.20
N GLY A 138 -13.57 -9.93 11.89
CA GLY A 138 -13.22 -10.97 10.91
C GLY A 138 -11.71 -11.25 10.86
N ILE A 139 -10.88 -10.20 10.89
CA ILE A 139 -9.41 -10.31 10.88
C ILE A 139 -8.89 -11.00 12.15
N GLN A 140 -9.50 -10.74 13.30
CA GLN A 140 -9.07 -11.31 14.58
C GLN A 140 -9.15 -12.84 14.59
N VAL A 141 -10.20 -13.41 13.97
CA VAL A 141 -10.44 -14.87 13.92
C VAL A 141 -9.94 -15.53 12.64
N ASN A 142 -9.69 -14.75 11.58
CA ASN A 142 -9.16 -15.29 10.34
C ASN A 142 -7.67 -15.64 10.49
N HIS A 143 -7.33 -16.90 10.23
CA HIS A 143 -5.98 -17.42 10.31
C HIS A 143 -5.50 -17.97 8.96
N ILE A 144 -5.92 -17.32 7.86
CA ILE A 144 -5.62 -17.75 6.49
C ILE A 144 -5.10 -16.58 5.64
N LEU A 145 -5.68 -15.40 5.82
CA LEU A 145 -5.35 -14.19 5.08
C LEU A 145 -3.90 -13.77 5.37
N LEU A 146 -3.11 -13.65 4.30
CA LEU A 146 -1.70 -13.27 4.34
C LEU A 146 -1.49 -11.79 4.02
N GLN A 147 -2.33 -11.22 3.16
CA GLN A 147 -2.19 -9.84 2.68
C GLN A 147 -3.51 -9.08 2.74
N LEU A 148 -3.46 -7.90 3.35
CA LEU A 148 -4.62 -7.01 3.48
C LEU A 148 -4.25 -5.59 3.04
N ASN A 149 -4.98 -5.06 2.05
CA ASN A 149 -4.86 -3.65 1.67
C ASN A 149 -6.14 -2.89 2.05
N LEU A 150 -5.98 -1.90 2.92
CA LEU A 150 -7.00 -0.98 3.41
C LEU A 150 -6.59 0.48 3.18
N SER A 151 -5.67 0.73 2.26
CA SER A 151 -5.18 2.08 1.94
C SER A 151 -6.27 2.98 1.36
N LYS A 152 -6.06 4.31 1.44
CA LYS A 152 -6.97 5.32 0.86
C LYS A 152 -8.41 5.23 1.38
N ASN A 153 -8.59 4.82 2.63
CA ASN A 153 -9.88 4.77 3.30
C ASN A 153 -10.00 5.95 4.29
N LYS A 154 -11.08 5.96 5.07
CA LYS A 154 -11.40 7.01 6.05
C LYS A 154 -11.24 6.50 7.49
N ILE A 155 -10.34 5.53 7.71
CA ILE A 155 -10.11 4.94 9.04
C ILE A 155 -9.52 6.02 9.95
N GLY A 156 -10.29 6.40 10.95
CA GLY A 156 -9.95 7.35 12.00
C GLY A 156 -9.23 6.71 13.19
N PRO A 157 -9.00 7.49 14.27
CA PRO A 157 -8.33 7.00 15.47
C PRO A 157 -9.12 5.88 16.17
N THR A 158 -10.45 5.97 16.19
CA THR A 158 -11.32 5.00 16.88
C THR A 158 -11.29 3.65 16.17
N GLY A 159 -11.43 3.65 14.85
CA GLY A 159 -11.35 2.46 14.03
C GLY A 159 -9.96 1.85 14.04
N ALA A 160 -8.91 2.68 14.06
CA ALA A 160 -7.54 2.21 14.20
C ALA A 160 -7.28 1.48 15.52
N ILE A 161 -7.91 1.89 16.63
CA ILE A 161 -7.82 1.17 17.92
C ILE A 161 -8.47 -0.21 17.83
N GLN A 162 -9.61 -0.32 17.14
CA GLN A 162 -10.29 -1.61 16.95
C GLN A 162 -9.46 -2.53 16.06
N LEU A 163 -8.98 -2.01 14.93
CA LEU A 163 -8.12 -2.73 14.01
C LEU A 163 -6.80 -3.15 14.67
N SER A 164 -6.20 -2.31 15.51
CA SER A 164 -4.95 -2.63 16.17
C SER A 164 -5.09 -3.84 17.10
N ARG A 165 -6.23 -4.01 17.78
CA ARG A 165 -6.47 -5.20 18.62
C ARG A 165 -6.48 -6.46 17.77
N ALA A 166 -7.22 -6.45 16.66
CA ALA A 166 -7.27 -7.55 15.71
C ALA A 166 -5.88 -7.88 15.15
N LEU A 167 -5.11 -6.88 14.71
CA LEU A 167 -3.74 -7.08 14.23
C LEU A 167 -2.79 -7.56 15.32
N GLY A 168 -3.00 -7.18 16.58
CA GLY A 168 -2.17 -7.63 17.70
C GLY A 168 -2.28 -9.12 17.99
N GLU A 169 -3.46 -9.69 17.71
CA GLU A 169 -3.79 -11.10 17.96
C GLU A 169 -3.68 -11.97 16.70
N ASN A 170 -3.79 -11.38 15.50
CA ASN A 170 -3.66 -12.11 14.25
C ASN A 170 -2.26 -12.70 14.09
N SER A 171 -2.21 -13.99 13.75
CA SER A 171 -0.99 -14.79 13.65
C SER A 171 -0.60 -15.17 12.22
N THR A 172 -1.30 -14.66 11.20
CA THR A 172 -1.13 -15.09 9.79
C THR A 172 -0.80 -13.97 8.81
N LEU A 173 -1.34 -12.77 9.02
CA LEU A 173 -1.06 -11.59 8.19
C LEU A 173 0.43 -11.28 8.17
N VAL A 174 0.97 -11.22 6.95
CA VAL A 174 2.38 -10.91 6.66
C VAL A 174 2.51 -9.47 6.17
N PHE A 175 1.54 -9.01 5.37
CA PHE A 175 1.52 -7.67 4.78
C PHE A 175 0.21 -6.95 5.10
N VAL A 176 0.33 -5.71 5.59
CA VAL A 176 -0.81 -4.82 5.81
C VAL A 176 -0.50 -3.43 5.29
N ASP A 177 -1.37 -2.90 4.43
CA ASP A 177 -1.32 -1.52 3.93
C ASP A 177 -2.49 -0.71 4.50
N LEU A 178 -2.15 0.29 5.32
CA LEU A 178 -3.05 1.28 5.93
C LEU A 178 -2.71 2.70 5.48
N SER A 179 -1.95 2.86 4.40
CA SER A 179 -1.54 4.16 3.90
C SER A 179 -2.74 5.04 3.53
N TRP A 180 -2.58 6.36 3.58
CA TRP A 180 -3.65 7.30 3.20
C TRP A 180 -4.97 7.11 3.98
N ASN A 181 -4.87 7.07 5.30
CA ASN A 181 -6.03 7.04 6.21
C ASN A 181 -5.97 8.23 7.20
N HIS A 182 -6.81 8.21 8.23
CA HIS A 182 -6.90 9.25 9.26
C HIS A 182 -6.60 8.69 10.67
N ILE A 183 -5.64 7.76 10.77
CA ILE A 183 -5.32 7.05 12.03
C ILE A 183 -4.90 8.02 13.15
N ARG A 184 -4.14 9.08 12.81
CA ARG A 184 -3.60 10.11 13.73
C ARG A 184 -2.82 9.53 14.92
N GLY A 185 -2.44 10.38 15.87
CA GLY A 185 -1.61 10.00 17.03
C GLY A 185 -2.23 8.91 17.91
N GLY A 186 -3.51 9.03 18.26
CA GLY A 186 -4.19 8.04 19.11
C GLY A 186 -4.23 6.63 18.50
N GLY A 187 -4.55 6.54 17.20
CA GLY A 187 -4.52 5.27 16.48
C GLY A 187 -3.10 4.73 16.29
N ALA A 188 -2.10 5.60 16.08
CA ALA A 188 -0.70 5.20 15.96
C ALA A 188 -0.15 4.58 17.26
N VAL A 189 -0.53 5.14 18.42
CA VAL A 189 -0.18 4.59 19.73
C VAL A 189 -0.78 3.19 19.90
N ALA A 190 -2.04 3.01 19.50
CA ALA A 190 -2.72 1.73 19.58
C ALA A 190 -2.08 0.67 18.66
N LEU A 191 -1.79 1.02 17.41
CA LEU A 191 -1.05 0.17 16.47
C LEU A 191 0.32 -0.21 17.01
N GLY A 192 1.10 0.77 17.46
CA GLY A 192 2.42 0.52 18.03
C GLY A 192 2.39 -0.45 19.20
N ASN A 193 1.46 -0.28 20.13
CA ASN A 193 1.31 -1.18 21.28
C ASN A 193 0.92 -2.60 20.89
N SER A 194 0.00 -2.77 19.94
CA SER A 194 -0.40 -4.08 19.44
C SER A 194 0.74 -4.81 18.72
N LEU A 195 1.54 -4.09 17.92
CA LEU A 195 2.65 -4.66 17.17
C LEU A 195 3.81 -5.14 18.05
N LYS A 196 3.89 -4.70 19.32
CA LYS A 196 4.83 -5.28 20.30
C LYS A 196 4.51 -6.76 20.58
N LYS A 197 3.22 -7.12 20.52
CA LYS A 197 2.71 -8.47 20.75
C LYS A 197 2.67 -9.31 19.48
N ASN A 198 2.33 -8.71 18.34
CA ASN A 198 2.27 -9.41 17.05
C ASN A 198 3.60 -10.12 16.72
N LYS A 199 3.50 -11.39 16.30
CA LYS A 199 4.64 -12.28 16.00
C LYS A 199 4.68 -12.75 14.54
N ARG A 200 3.90 -12.13 13.64
CA ARG A 200 3.81 -12.57 12.25
C ARG A 200 4.06 -11.46 11.23
N LEU A 201 3.57 -10.25 11.49
CA LEU A 201 3.59 -9.17 10.51
C LEU A 201 5.04 -8.79 10.17
N GLU A 202 5.34 -8.83 8.87
CA GLU A 202 6.67 -8.54 8.32
C GLU A 202 6.70 -7.19 7.59
N GLU A 203 5.58 -6.80 6.98
CA GLU A 203 5.49 -5.59 6.17
C GLU A 203 4.28 -4.75 6.58
N LEU A 204 4.53 -3.48 6.90
CA LEU A 204 3.50 -2.53 7.31
C LEU A 204 3.70 -1.18 6.61
N ASP A 205 2.71 -0.79 5.82
CA ASP A 205 2.58 0.58 5.31
C ASP A 205 1.55 1.35 6.13
N ILE A 206 2.00 2.42 6.78
CA ILE A 206 1.19 3.34 7.59
C ILE A 206 1.46 4.79 7.17
N SER A 207 1.97 5.00 5.96
CA SER A 207 2.26 6.33 5.43
C SER A 207 1.00 7.18 5.28
N TRP A 208 1.14 8.51 5.26
CA TRP A 208 0.03 9.44 5.03
C TRP A 208 -1.12 9.37 6.06
N ASN A 209 -0.81 9.18 7.35
CA ASN A 209 -1.80 9.06 8.42
C ASN A 209 -1.77 10.21 9.45
N GLY A 210 -0.75 11.06 9.41
CA GLY A 210 -0.62 12.22 10.30
C GLY A 210 -0.49 11.84 11.77
N PHE A 211 0.40 10.91 12.07
CA PHE A 211 0.68 10.41 13.43
C PHE A 211 1.17 11.47 14.41
N GLY A 212 1.94 12.45 13.96
CA GLY A 212 2.54 13.46 14.84
C GLY A 212 3.63 12.91 15.74
N PHE A 213 3.86 13.61 16.86
CA PHE A 213 4.89 13.28 17.83
C PHE A 213 4.58 11.98 18.58
N GLU A 214 3.32 11.76 18.95
CA GLU A 214 2.87 10.59 19.72
C GLU A 214 3.16 9.28 19.00
N GLY A 215 2.92 9.24 17.68
CA GLY A 215 3.23 8.05 16.90
C GLY A 215 4.73 7.77 16.80
N SER A 216 5.59 8.80 16.84
CA SER A 216 7.05 8.61 16.84
C SER A 216 7.55 7.94 18.12
N ILE A 217 6.98 8.32 19.27
CA ILE A 217 7.24 7.64 20.55
C ILE A 217 6.77 6.20 20.46
N ALA A 218 5.51 5.99 20.06
CA ALA A 218 4.91 4.67 20.00
C ALA A 218 5.74 3.71 19.13
N PHE A 219 6.09 4.12 17.92
CA PHE A 219 6.88 3.28 17.00
C PHE A 219 8.35 3.14 17.43
N GLY A 220 8.93 4.13 18.12
CA GLY A 220 10.24 3.95 18.76
C GLY A 220 10.23 2.82 19.80
N GLU A 221 9.19 2.80 20.64
CA GLU A 221 8.96 1.74 21.62
C GLU A 221 8.64 0.39 20.96
N THR A 222 7.87 0.39 19.87
CA THR A 222 7.54 -0.81 19.09
C THR A 222 8.79 -1.41 18.47
N LEU A 223 9.63 -0.61 17.80
CA LEU A 223 10.87 -1.07 17.19
C LEU A 223 11.85 -1.63 18.21
N ARG A 224 11.82 -1.13 19.47
CA ARG A 224 12.61 -1.72 20.55
C ARG A 224 12.22 -3.16 20.85
N VAL A 225 10.95 -3.55 20.71
CA VAL A 225 10.42 -4.85 21.17
C VAL A 225 10.09 -5.80 20.01
N ASN A 226 9.51 -5.32 18.92
CA ASN A 226 9.11 -6.13 17.79
C ASN A 226 10.34 -6.76 17.11
N ARG A 227 10.20 -8.03 16.70
CA ARG A 227 11.26 -8.86 16.09
C ARG A 227 10.78 -9.55 14.82
N THR A 228 9.75 -9.03 14.16
CA THR A 228 9.15 -9.67 12.98
C THR A 228 9.08 -8.71 11.81
N LEU A 229 8.85 -7.43 12.09
CA LEU A 229 8.75 -6.39 11.08
C LEU A 229 10.11 -6.20 10.39
N LYS A 230 10.08 -6.34 9.06
CA LYS A 230 11.19 -6.17 8.11
C LYS A 230 11.03 -4.88 7.31
N ILE A 231 9.81 -4.54 6.90
CA ILE A 231 9.52 -3.35 6.11
C ILE A 231 8.52 -2.46 6.86
N LEU A 232 8.91 -1.22 7.11
CA LEU A 232 8.07 -0.22 7.74
C LEU A 232 8.09 1.08 6.92
N ASN A 233 6.92 1.42 6.39
CA ASN A 233 6.70 2.71 5.74
C ASN A 233 5.89 3.64 6.64
N MET A 234 6.50 4.73 7.07
CA MET A 234 5.89 5.82 7.82
C MET A 234 6.05 7.17 7.11
N GLU A 235 6.15 7.19 5.78
CA GLU A 235 6.24 8.44 5.02
C GLU A 235 5.06 9.37 5.31
N ASN A 236 5.32 10.67 5.32
CA ASN A 236 4.32 11.72 5.49
C ASN A 236 3.35 11.52 6.68
N ASN A 237 3.91 11.31 7.85
CA ASN A 237 3.18 11.13 9.10
C ASN A 237 3.31 12.32 10.07
N ARG A 238 3.84 13.45 9.60
CA ARG A 238 4.13 14.63 10.43
C ARG A 238 5.02 14.28 11.63
N ILE A 239 5.96 13.35 11.45
CA ILE A 239 6.96 13.02 12.47
C ILE A 239 7.93 14.20 12.56
N THR A 240 7.85 14.92 13.66
CA THR A 240 8.62 16.13 13.94
C THR A 240 10.04 15.81 14.40
N TRP A 241 10.88 16.84 14.46
CA TRP A 241 12.30 16.76 14.79
C TRP A 241 12.59 16.20 16.19
N ASP A 242 11.69 16.43 17.14
CA ASP A 242 11.68 15.89 18.52
C ASP A 242 11.26 14.42 18.59
N GLY A 243 10.55 13.92 17.58
CA GLY A 243 10.17 12.51 17.45
C GLY A 243 11.31 11.61 16.95
N ALA A 244 12.22 12.15 16.13
CA ALA A 244 13.32 11.38 15.52
C ALA A 244 14.22 10.64 16.54
N PRO A 245 14.62 11.23 17.69
CA PRO A 245 15.38 10.52 18.71
C PRO A 245 14.68 9.29 19.28
N HIS A 246 13.35 9.27 19.35
CA HIS A 246 12.60 8.12 19.85
C HIS A 246 12.67 6.94 18.88
N LEU A 247 12.53 7.21 17.58
CA LEU A 247 12.75 6.23 16.54
C LEU A 247 14.20 5.71 16.55
N ALA A 248 15.18 6.62 16.66
CA ALA A 248 16.60 6.25 16.73
C ALA A 248 16.89 5.30 17.91
N LYS A 249 16.33 5.57 19.11
CA LYS A 249 16.47 4.68 20.28
C LYS A 249 15.94 3.27 20.01
N GLY A 250 14.78 3.15 19.38
CA GLY A 250 14.20 1.86 18.99
C GLY A 250 15.06 1.12 17.94
N LEU A 251 15.47 1.83 16.89
CA LEU A 251 16.31 1.29 15.82
C LEU A 251 17.68 0.83 16.31
N ALA A 252 18.24 1.51 17.32
CA ALA A 252 19.56 1.21 17.86
C ALA A 252 19.68 -0.18 18.52
N VAL A 253 18.56 -0.85 18.79
CA VAL A 253 18.49 -2.20 19.36
C VAL A 253 17.66 -3.17 18.51
N ASN A 254 16.95 -2.68 17.50
CA ASN A 254 16.21 -3.51 16.56
C ASN A 254 17.19 -4.27 15.65
N ARG A 255 16.89 -5.56 15.42
CA ARG A 255 17.74 -6.49 14.66
C ARG A 255 17.01 -7.16 13.50
N THR A 256 15.83 -6.67 13.12
CA THR A 256 14.94 -7.34 12.16
C THR A 256 14.50 -6.43 11.05
N LEU A 257 14.39 -5.12 11.30
CA LEU A 257 13.99 -4.16 10.30
C LEU A 257 15.07 -4.04 9.21
N GLU A 258 14.66 -4.20 7.96
CA GLU A 258 15.51 -4.14 6.77
C GLU A 258 15.24 -2.87 5.96
N VAL A 259 13.99 -2.43 5.89
CA VAL A 259 13.58 -1.26 5.12
C VAL A 259 12.81 -0.31 6.02
N LEU A 260 13.33 0.92 6.14
CA LEU A 260 12.67 2.00 6.84
C LEU A 260 12.43 3.17 5.88
N GLN A 261 11.16 3.51 5.67
CA GLN A 261 10.78 4.68 4.88
C GLN A 261 10.14 5.72 5.79
N ILE A 262 10.80 6.86 5.96
CA ILE A 262 10.36 7.97 6.83
C ILE A 262 10.45 9.32 6.12
N GLY A 263 10.56 9.29 4.78
CA GLY A 263 10.51 10.47 3.93
C GLY A 263 9.25 11.32 4.12
N ARG A 264 9.28 12.56 3.61
CA ARG A 264 8.17 13.53 3.70
C ARG A 264 7.70 13.81 5.12
N ASN A 265 8.54 13.57 6.11
CA ASN A 265 8.33 14.00 7.49
C ASN A 265 9.19 15.23 7.79
N PRO A 266 8.73 16.16 8.64
CA PRO A 266 9.49 17.34 9.04
C PRO A 266 10.63 16.99 10.02
N LEU A 267 11.53 16.10 9.59
CA LEU A 267 12.73 15.72 10.32
C LEU A 267 13.81 16.81 10.18
N SER A 268 14.46 17.14 11.28
CA SER A 268 15.65 17.99 11.23
C SER A 268 16.87 17.19 10.75
N MET A 269 17.91 17.90 10.30
CA MET A 269 19.20 17.29 9.99
C MET A 269 19.78 16.52 11.19
N GLN A 270 19.61 17.06 12.41
CA GLN A 270 19.99 16.38 13.64
C GLN A 270 19.22 15.08 13.83
N GLY A 271 17.90 15.09 13.61
CA GLY A 271 17.07 13.88 13.67
C GLY A 271 17.52 12.80 12.68
N CYS A 272 17.86 13.20 11.45
CA CYS A 272 18.41 12.29 10.44
C CYS A 272 19.78 11.73 10.87
N GLU A 273 20.64 12.56 11.47
CA GLU A 273 21.94 12.14 11.99
C GLU A 273 21.80 11.12 13.13
N GLU A 274 20.86 11.31 14.05
CA GLU A 274 20.58 10.37 15.15
C GLU A 274 20.08 9.01 14.64
N ILE A 275 19.19 9.01 13.64
CA ILE A 275 18.73 7.78 13.00
C ILE A 275 19.91 7.07 12.34
N LEU A 276 20.75 7.77 11.57
CA LEU A 276 21.95 7.15 10.97
C LEU A 276 22.93 6.60 12.02
N LYS A 277 23.14 7.31 13.14
CA LYS A 277 23.96 6.79 14.25
C LYS A 277 23.41 5.47 14.79
N ALA A 278 22.08 5.35 14.91
CA ALA A 278 21.44 4.10 15.31
C ALA A 278 21.66 2.98 14.29
N LEU A 279 21.57 3.28 12.99
CA LEU A 279 21.75 2.32 11.89
C LEU A 279 23.21 1.94 11.62
N ALA A 280 24.17 2.75 12.07
CA ALA A 280 25.61 2.46 11.98
C ALA A 280 26.04 1.31 12.89
N LYS A 281 25.21 0.92 13.87
CA LYS A 281 25.50 -0.20 14.75
C LYS A 281 25.54 -1.51 13.95
N PRO A 282 26.52 -2.41 14.20
CA PRO A 282 26.63 -3.70 13.52
C PRO A 282 25.40 -4.61 13.68
N THR A 283 24.61 -4.39 14.74
CA THR A 283 23.39 -5.16 15.01
C THR A 283 22.22 -4.77 14.12
N SER A 284 22.28 -3.62 13.45
CA SER A 284 21.21 -3.14 12.57
C SER A 284 21.16 -3.96 11.28
N ARG A 285 19.96 -4.33 10.85
CA ARG A 285 19.71 -5.02 9.56
C ARG A 285 19.18 -4.09 8.47
N VAL A 286 18.99 -2.80 8.76
CA VAL A 286 18.38 -1.86 7.81
C VAL A 286 19.31 -1.66 6.61
N ARG A 287 18.92 -2.19 5.45
CA ARG A 287 19.61 -2.05 4.16
C ARG A 287 19.10 -0.85 3.35
N LEU A 288 17.88 -0.38 3.61
CA LEU A 288 17.32 0.79 2.94
C LEU A 288 16.75 1.77 3.97
N LEU A 289 17.30 2.99 4.00
CA LEU A 289 16.69 4.14 4.66
C LEU A 289 16.21 5.12 3.59
N SER A 290 14.89 5.33 3.50
CA SER A 290 14.31 6.39 2.67
C SER A 290 14.00 7.63 3.48
N LEU A 291 14.71 8.71 3.17
CA LEU A 291 14.46 10.09 3.56
C LEU A 291 13.94 10.90 2.35
N LYS A 292 13.12 10.29 1.50
CA LYS A 292 12.55 10.94 0.30
C LYS A 292 11.95 12.31 0.64
N ASP A 293 12.25 13.31 -0.18
CA ASP A 293 11.83 14.70 -0.02
C ASP A 293 12.27 15.35 1.32
N ILE A 294 13.31 14.81 1.97
CA ILE A 294 14.00 15.42 3.11
C ILE A 294 15.42 15.77 2.67
N PRO A 295 15.80 17.06 2.65
CA PRO A 295 17.16 17.44 2.30
C PRO A 295 18.13 17.04 3.41
N ILE A 296 19.32 16.59 3.03
CA ILE A 296 20.40 16.24 3.95
C ILE A 296 21.63 17.13 3.71
N ASN A 297 22.54 17.22 4.67
CA ASN A 297 23.83 17.88 4.46
C ASN A 297 24.91 16.86 4.05
N THR A 298 26.07 17.37 3.64
CA THR A 298 27.22 16.56 3.24
C THR A 298 27.69 15.61 4.35
N LYS A 299 27.58 16.02 5.63
CA LYS A 299 27.98 15.19 6.78
C LYS A 299 27.13 13.92 6.89
N ILE A 300 25.81 14.03 6.71
CA ILE A 300 24.88 12.90 6.72
C ILE A 300 25.17 11.96 5.54
N ALA A 301 25.41 12.51 4.34
CA ALA A 301 25.75 11.72 3.15
C ALA A 301 27.07 10.94 3.32
N LEU A 302 28.09 11.56 3.92
CA LEU A 302 29.36 10.89 4.22
C LEU A 302 29.18 9.74 5.22
N LYS A 303 28.42 9.96 6.31
CA LYS A 303 28.12 8.88 7.27
C LYS A 303 27.39 7.71 6.62
N ALA A 304 26.44 7.97 5.75
CA ALA A 304 25.73 6.92 5.01
C ALA A 304 26.69 6.14 4.09
N SER A 305 27.61 6.84 3.43
CA SER A 305 28.66 6.22 2.60
C SER A 305 29.60 5.35 3.44
N ASP A 306 29.94 5.78 4.65
CA ASP A 306 30.77 4.99 5.57
C ASP A 306 30.07 3.70 6.02
N ILE A 307 28.76 3.75 6.28
CA ILE A 307 27.97 2.52 6.56
C ILE A 307 28.00 1.59 5.34
N ALA A 308 27.81 2.15 4.12
CA ALA A 308 27.78 1.39 2.87
C ALA A 308 29.11 0.71 2.52
N LYS A 309 30.25 1.21 3.03
CA LYS A 309 31.57 0.53 2.88
C LYS A 309 31.65 -0.80 3.62
N HIS A 310 30.87 -0.98 4.69
CA HIS A 310 30.96 -2.14 5.58
C HIS A 310 29.80 -3.14 5.40
N ARG A 311 28.68 -2.72 4.82
CA ARG A 311 27.50 -3.58 4.59
C ARG A 311 26.60 -2.99 3.50
N GLU A 312 25.71 -3.82 2.95
CA GLU A 312 24.66 -3.34 2.05
C GLU A 312 23.80 -2.28 2.76
N PHE A 313 23.88 -1.05 2.26
CA PHE A 313 23.14 0.08 2.78
C PHE A 313 22.91 1.12 1.70
N THR A 314 21.65 1.50 1.51
CA THR A 314 21.22 2.54 0.59
C THR A 314 20.49 3.63 1.35
N LEU A 315 20.91 4.88 1.15
CA LEU A 315 20.21 6.07 1.64
C LEU A 315 19.55 6.79 0.46
N GLN A 316 18.23 6.87 0.47
CA GLN A 316 17.49 7.77 -0.43
C GLN A 316 17.22 9.08 0.30
N HIS A 317 17.37 10.23 -0.38
CA HIS A 317 17.19 11.55 0.23
C HIS A 317 16.69 12.58 -0.80
N GLY A 318 16.13 13.69 -0.32
CA GLY A 318 15.58 14.78 -1.15
C GLY A 318 16.62 15.76 -1.72
N GLY A 319 17.86 15.31 -1.94
CA GLY A 319 18.99 16.16 -2.34
C GLY A 319 19.96 16.49 -1.18
N ILE A 320 21.13 17.04 -1.53
CA ILE A 320 22.17 17.46 -0.58
C ILE A 320 22.22 18.99 -0.58
N LEU A 321 22.00 19.60 0.59
CA LEU A 321 22.21 21.02 0.82
C LEU A 321 23.66 21.25 1.23
N ASN A 322 24.39 22.05 0.45
CA ASN A 322 25.68 22.57 0.87
C ASN A 322 25.48 23.84 1.71
N THR A 323 26.45 24.17 2.56
CA THR A 323 26.44 25.41 3.36
C THR A 323 26.32 26.68 2.51
N ARG A 324 26.69 26.62 1.23
CA ARG A 324 26.49 27.72 0.26
C ARG A 324 25.04 27.87 -0.21
N ASP A 325 24.23 26.82 -0.14
CA ASP A 325 22.84 26.83 -0.62
C ASP A 325 21.87 27.43 0.43
N VAL A 326 22.31 27.52 1.69
CA VAL A 326 21.54 28.09 2.82
C VAL A 326 21.68 29.62 2.88
N ILE A 327 22.74 30.18 2.29
CA ILE A 327 22.97 31.63 2.18
C ILE A 327 22.68 32.01 0.74
N GLY A 328 21.49 32.56 0.49
CA GLY A 328 20.96 32.81 -0.85
C GLY A 328 21.97 33.42 -1.83
N PHE A 329 22.48 32.58 -2.73
CA PHE A 329 22.96 32.99 -4.03
C PHE A 329 22.32 32.10 -5.08
N GLN A 330 21.31 32.65 -5.76
CA GLN A 330 20.86 32.13 -7.05
C GLN A 330 22.06 32.12 -8.00
N ARG A 331 22.68 30.97 -8.20
CA ARG A 331 23.39 30.66 -9.45
C ARG A 331 23.09 29.23 -9.87
N GLN A 332 22.41 29.15 -11.01
CA GLN A 332 22.29 27.94 -11.82
C GLN A 332 23.67 27.33 -12.03
N SER A 333 23.82 26.04 -11.76
CA SER A 333 24.73 25.20 -12.56
C SER A 333 24.56 23.72 -12.22
N SER A 334 24.12 22.96 -13.21
CA SER A 334 24.45 21.56 -13.42
C SER A 334 25.97 21.41 -13.60
N CYS A 335 26.56 20.41 -12.96
CA CYS A 335 27.95 20.03 -13.23
C CYS A 335 28.01 19.19 -14.53
N THR A 336 28.54 19.76 -15.61
CA THR A 336 29.25 19.00 -16.65
C THR A 336 30.46 19.79 -17.10
N ALA A 337 31.61 19.13 -17.13
CA ALA A 337 32.84 19.67 -17.68
C ALA A 337 32.78 19.61 -19.21
N GLY A 338 33.06 20.74 -19.88
CA GLY A 338 33.39 20.76 -21.31
C GLY A 338 32.70 21.85 -22.14
N GLY A 339 33.42 22.95 -22.39
CA GLY A 339 33.54 23.50 -23.75
C GLY A 339 32.43 24.38 -24.34
N ARG A 340 32.70 25.70 -24.32
CA ARG A 340 32.33 26.78 -25.26
C ARG A 340 30.92 27.41 -25.20
N ARG A 341 30.96 28.75 -25.20
CA ARG A 341 29.88 29.73 -25.13
C ARG A 341 29.17 29.92 -26.48
N SER A 342 27.86 30.13 -26.44
CA SER A 342 27.19 31.24 -27.14
C SER A 342 25.77 31.45 -26.60
N SER A 343 25.37 32.72 -26.54
CA SER A 343 24.22 33.34 -25.87
C SER A 343 22.94 33.44 -26.72
N ALA A 344 21.79 33.35 -26.05
CA ALA A 344 20.46 33.99 -26.29
C ALA A 344 19.41 33.06 -25.66
N GLY A 345 18.38 33.43 -24.90
CA GLY A 345 17.59 34.65 -24.76
C GLY A 345 16.11 34.24 -24.77
N GLY A 346 15.37 34.37 -23.66
CA GLY A 346 13.90 34.41 -23.69
C GLY A 346 13.10 33.38 -22.85
N LYS A 347 12.48 33.90 -21.77
CA LYS A 347 11.22 33.53 -21.06
C LYS A 347 10.98 32.10 -20.51
N PRO A 348 10.43 31.94 -19.28
CA PRO A 348 10.07 30.65 -18.71
C PRO A 348 8.61 30.24 -19.05
N PRO A 349 8.32 28.95 -19.33
CA PRO A 349 6.96 28.44 -19.37
C PRO A 349 6.55 27.69 -18.10
N ALA A 350 5.24 27.53 -17.99
CA ALA A 350 4.45 27.14 -16.82
C ALA A 350 4.67 25.72 -16.28
N VAL A 351 4.30 25.59 -15.00
CA VAL A 351 4.20 24.36 -14.20
C VAL A 351 3.25 23.34 -14.84
N LYS A 352 3.74 22.11 -15.05
CA LYS A 352 2.90 20.92 -15.27
C LYS A 352 3.28 19.83 -14.26
N GLN A 353 2.30 19.45 -13.44
CA GLN A 353 2.25 18.17 -12.73
C GLN A 353 2.14 17.03 -13.74
N ALA A 354 2.88 15.94 -13.55
CA ALA A 354 2.60 14.65 -14.17
C ALA A 354 3.10 13.52 -13.25
N TRP A 355 2.16 12.84 -12.59
CA TRP A 355 2.24 11.43 -12.26
C TRP A 355 1.64 10.67 -13.44
N GLY A 356 2.29 9.62 -13.92
CA GLY A 356 1.79 8.81 -15.02
C GLY A 356 2.81 7.79 -15.53
N ASP A 357 2.69 6.57 -15.01
CA ASP A 357 2.80 5.28 -15.69
C ASP A 357 3.89 5.08 -16.77
N GLN A 358 4.95 4.36 -16.39
CA GLN A 358 5.82 3.63 -17.31
C GLN A 358 5.44 2.14 -17.28
N LEU A 359 4.62 1.69 -18.23
CA LEU A 359 4.68 0.33 -18.78
C LEU A 359 4.05 0.35 -20.17
N GLN A 360 4.87 0.44 -21.22
CA GLN A 360 4.63 -0.26 -22.48
C GLN A 360 5.90 -0.24 -23.32
N GLY A 361 6.40 -1.44 -23.60
CA GLY A 361 7.42 -1.69 -24.61
C GLY A 361 6.82 -2.46 -25.78
N THR A 362 7.42 -2.20 -26.93
CA THR A 362 7.44 -2.96 -28.18
C THR A 362 6.32 -2.69 -29.21
N GLY A 363 6.76 -2.31 -30.42
CA GLY A 363 5.92 -2.28 -31.61
C GLY A 363 6.34 -1.25 -32.66
N GLU A 364 7.54 -1.37 -33.21
CA GLU A 364 7.95 -0.66 -34.43
C GLU A 364 7.01 -0.99 -35.61
N ARG A 365 6.63 0.03 -36.39
CA ARG A 365 6.71 -0.01 -37.87
C ARG A 365 6.53 1.38 -38.49
N CYS A 366 7.53 1.74 -39.29
CA CYS A 366 7.54 2.84 -40.25
C CYS A 366 6.38 2.77 -41.24
N SER A 367 5.82 3.93 -41.62
CA SER A 367 5.66 4.30 -43.03
C SER A 367 5.55 5.81 -43.19
N LYS A 368 6.39 6.35 -44.09
CA LYS A 368 6.34 7.70 -44.66
C LYS A 368 5.54 7.63 -45.96
N SER A 369 4.69 8.63 -46.21
CA SER A 369 4.32 9.14 -47.55
C SER A 369 3.62 10.48 -47.34
N HIS A 370 4.24 11.63 -47.63
CA HIS A 370 4.15 12.34 -48.92
C HIS A 370 2.73 12.32 -49.50
N ASN A 371 1.91 13.32 -49.17
CA ASN A 371 1.79 14.58 -49.91
C ASN A 371 1.19 15.66 -49.02
#